data_AF-A0A6I0ELA3-F1
#
_entry.id   AF-A0A6I0ELA3-F1
#
_cell.length_a   1.000
_cell.length_b   1.000
_cell.length_c   1.000
_cell.angle_alpha   90.00
_cell.angle_beta   90.00
_cell.angle_gamma   90.00
#
_symmetry.space_group_name_H-M   'P 1'
#
loop_
_entity.id
_entity.type
_entity.pdbx_description
1 polymer ?
#
loop_
_entity_poly.entity_id
_entity_poly.type
_entity_poly.pdbx_seq_one_letter_code
_entity_poly.pdbx_strand_id
1 'polypeptide(L)' 'MIRVKDPVCGREFDLGDAHAHEDYRGWAYFFCCGQCHGCFVAHPDRYVGEKPRMGTGVSPQAERREAPRARQRESRRG' A
#
# COMPACT_ATOMS: atom_id res chain seq x y z
N MET A 1 -21.74 -9.84 -8.77
CA MET A 1 -21.43 -8.82 -7.75
C MET A 1 -19.97 -8.46 -7.91
N ILE A 2 -19.70 -7.23 -8.34
CA ILE A 2 -18.35 -6.75 -8.59
C ILE A 2 -17.93 -6.04 -7.31
N ARG A 3 -16.94 -6.59 -6.59
CA ARG A 3 -16.43 -5.99 -5.36
C ARG A 3 -15.30 -5.03 -5.70
N VAL A 4 -15.36 -3.85 -5.11
CA VAL A 4 -14.34 -2.81 -5.25
C VAL A 4 -13.86 -2.39 -3.86
N LYS A 5 -12.63 -1.89 -3.81
CA LYS A 5 -11.98 -1.46 -2.57
C LYS A 5 -11.83 0.05 -2.58
N ASP A 6 -12.35 0.70 -1.55
CA ASP A 6 -12.16 2.13 -1.33
C ASP A 6 -10.66 2.41 -1.08
N PRO A 7 -10.01 3.27 -1.87
CA PRO A 7 -8.58 3.51 -1.74
C PRO A 7 -8.22 4.39 -0.53
N VAL A 8 -9.20 5.07 0.08
CA VAL A 8 -9.00 5.95 1.23
C VAL A 8 -9.16 5.18 2.53
N CYS A 9 -10.25 4.43 2.71
CA CYS A 9 -10.50 3.70 3.95
C CYS A 9 -10.14 2.21 3.88
N GLY A 10 -9.92 1.65 2.68
CA GLY A 10 -9.58 0.25 2.49
C GLY A 10 -10.74 -0.74 2.64
N ARG A 11 -11.98 -0.24 2.78
CA ARG A 11 -13.19 -1.08 2.85
C ARG A 11 -13.53 -1.66 1.48
N GLU A 12 -13.92 -2.93 1.45
CA GLU A 12 -14.54 -3.55 0.27
C GLU A 12 -16.06 -3.38 0.29
N PHE A 13 -16.64 -3.05 -0.86
CA PHE A 13 -18.08 -2.89 -1.04
C PHE A 13 -18.48 -3.29 -2.47
N ASP A 14 -19.79 -3.45 -2.72
CA ASP A 14 -20.27 -3.76 -4.07
C ASP A 14 -20.27 -2.50 -4.94
N LEU A 15 -19.86 -2.64 -6.20
CA LEU A 15 -19.81 -1.55 -7.16
C LEU A 15 -21.18 -0.85 -7.32
N GLY A 16 -22.29 -1.57 -7.18
CA GLY A 16 -23.64 -1.00 -7.22
C GLY A 16 -24.01 -0.15 -6.00
N ASP A 17 -23.26 -0.28 -4.89
CA ASP A 17 -23.43 0.49 -3.65
C ASP A 17 -22.48 1.70 -3.59
N ALA A 18 -21.71 1.96 -4.67
CA ALA A 18 -20.79 3.08 -4.72
C ALA A 18 -21.53 4.42 -4.56
N HIS A 19 -21.20 5.16 -3.50
CA HIS A 19 -21.77 6.49 -3.28
C HIS A 19 -21.20 7.51 -4.28
N ALA A 20 -19.92 7.39 -4.62
CA ALA A 20 -19.24 8.30 -5.54
C ALA A 20 -18.16 7.55 -6.33
N HIS A 21 -17.80 8.09 -7.48
CA HIS A 21 -16.68 7.62 -8.29
C HIS A 21 -15.93 8.81 -8.87
N GLU A 22 -14.63 8.62 -9.15
CA GLU A 22 -13.79 9.60 -9.84
C GLU A 22 -12.89 8.92 -10.87
N ASP A 23 -12.80 9.55 -12.03
CA ASP A 23 -11.88 9.17 -13.09
C ASP A 23 -10.54 9.89 -12.89
N TYR A 24 -9.51 9.14 -12.52
CA TYR A 24 -8.17 9.68 -12.31
C TYR A 24 -7.11 8.86 -13.05
N ARG A 25 -6.31 9.53 -13.89
CA ARG A 25 -5.27 8.90 -14.73
C ARG A 25 -5.79 7.75 -15.62
N GLY A 26 -7.04 7.83 -16.06
CA GLY A 26 -7.68 6.80 -16.89
C GLY A 26 -8.20 5.59 -16.13
N TRP A 27 -8.29 5.66 -14.80
CA TRP A 27 -8.87 4.64 -13.94
C TRP A 27 -10.07 5.20 -13.18
N ALA A 28 -11.18 4.45 -13.16
CA ALA A 28 -12.34 4.77 -12.34
C ALA A 28 -12.13 4.26 -10.91
N TYR A 29 -12.09 5.17 -9.95
CA TYR A 29 -12.01 4.90 -8.52
C TYR A 29 -13.39 5.04 -7.89
N PHE A 30 -13.75 4.14 -6.98
CA PHE A 30 -15.06 4.12 -6.32
C PHE A 30 -14.90 4.34 -4.82
N PHE A 31 -15.87 5.04 -4.22
CA PHE A 31 -15.84 5.42 -2.82
C PHE A 31 -17.11 5.00 -2.10
N CYS A 32 -16.96 4.54 -0.86
CA CYS A 32 -18.10 4.13 -0.04
C CYS A 32 -18.90 5.33 0.49
N CYS A 33 -18.32 6.54 0.51
CA CYS A 33 -18.99 7.75 0.97
C CYS A 33 -18.34 9.04 0.42
N GLY A 34 -19.09 10.15 0.49
CA GLY A 34 -18.61 11.46 0.04
C GLY A 34 -17.37 11.98 0.79
N GLN A 35 -17.16 11.57 2.04
CA GLN A 35 -15.95 11.94 2.79
C GLN A 35 -14.69 11.26 2.22
N CYS A 36 -14.77 9.97 1.87
CA CYS A 36 -13.66 9.27 1.21
C CYS A 36 -13.36 9.87 -0.17
N HIS A 37 -14.41 10.18 -0.93
CA HIS A 37 -14.27 10.90 -2.20
C HIS A 37 -13.56 12.26 -2.03
N GLY A 38 -13.98 13.09 -1.06
CA GLY A 38 -13.36 14.39 -0.79
C GLY A 38 -11.88 14.28 -0.39
N CYS A 39 -11.53 13.31 0.45
CA CYS A 39 -10.13 13.03 0.79
C CYS A 39 -9.31 12.62 -0.44
N PHE A 40 -9.88 11.79 -1.32
CA PHE A 40 -9.22 11.38 -2.56
C PHE A 40 -8.98 12.56 -3.49
N VAL A 41 -9.99 13.40 -3.74
CA VAL A 41 -9.86 14.59 -4.61
C VAL A 41 -8.86 15.60 -4.04
N ALA A 42 -8.77 15.74 -2.72
CA ALA A 42 -7.79 16.62 -2.09
C ALA A 42 -6.34 16.15 -2.31
N HIS A 43 -6.09 14.84 -2.26
CA HIS A 43 -4.74 14.26 -2.36
C HIS A 43 -4.68 12.96 -3.17
N PRO A 44 -5.05 12.96 -4.47
CA PRO A 44 -5.24 11.74 -5.24
C PRO A 44 -3.93 10.97 -5.45
N ASP A 45 -2.81 11.68 -5.58
CA ASP A 45 -1.48 11.09 -5.76
C ASP A 45 -1.06 10.16 -4.61
N ARG A 46 -1.57 10.41 -3.38
CA ARG A 46 -1.29 9.58 -2.20
C ARG A 46 -1.97 8.22 -2.24
N TYR A 47 -3.10 8.13 -2.94
CA TYR A 47 -3.93 6.93 -3.03
C TYR A 47 -3.70 6.17 -4.33
N VAL A 48 -3.15 6.85 -5.32
CA VAL A 48 -2.87 6.31 -6.66
C VAL A 48 -1.40 5.87 -6.78
N GLY A 49 -0.57 6.19 -5.79
CA GLY A 49 0.85 5.83 -5.68
C GLY A 49 1.09 4.35 -5.37
N GLU A 50 1.86 3.72 -6.26
CA GLU A 50 2.38 2.35 -6.24
C GLU A 50 1.37 1.26 -5.85
N LYS A 51 0.50 0.92 -6.82
CA LYS A 51 -0.25 -0.35 -6.96
C LYS A 51 -0.68 -1.01 -5.63
N PRO A 52 -1.99 -1.15 -5.35
CA PRO A 52 -2.41 -2.26 -4.49
C PRO A 52 -2.01 -3.55 -5.23
N ARG A 53 -0.86 -4.12 -4.84
CA ARG A 53 -0.49 -5.48 -5.19
C ARG A 53 -1.49 -6.36 -4.47
N MET A 54 -2.67 -6.55 -5.04
CA MET A 54 -3.55 -7.61 -4.62
C MET A 54 -2.94 -8.92 -5.12
N GLY A 55 -2.17 -9.53 -4.23
CA GLY A 55 -1.48 -10.79 -4.43
C GLY A 55 -0.29 -10.91 -3.48
N THR A 56 -0.54 -11.49 -2.31
CA THR A 56 0.42 -11.85 -1.26
C THR A 56 0.77 -10.73 -0.29
N GLY A 57 0.12 -10.77 0.87
CA GLY A 57 0.62 -10.09 2.06
C GLY A 57 2.00 -10.63 2.43
N VAL A 58 2.92 -9.71 2.68
CA VAL A 58 3.82 -9.68 3.83
C VAL A 58 4.27 -8.23 3.97
N SER A 59 3.92 -7.62 5.09
CA SER A 59 4.37 -6.29 5.47
C SER A 59 5.90 -6.25 5.63
N PRO A 60 6.51 -5.08 5.38
CA PRO A 60 7.95 -4.87 5.45
C PRO A 60 8.34 -4.61 6.91
N GLN A 61 8.93 -5.58 7.61
CA GLN A 61 9.65 -5.34 8.87
C GLN A 61 10.28 -6.63 9.41
N ALA A 62 11.59 -6.79 9.21
CA ALA A 62 12.45 -7.51 10.15
C ALA A 62 13.91 -7.13 9.91
N GLU A 63 14.43 -6.33 10.85
CA GLU A 63 15.79 -6.44 11.36
C GLU A 63 16.95 -6.02 10.47
N ARG A 64 17.11 -4.70 10.38
CA ARG A 64 18.43 -4.07 10.36
C ARG A 64 18.82 -3.81 11.81
N ARG A 65 19.48 -4.78 12.45
CA ARG A 65 20.17 -4.66 13.74
C ARG A 65 21.38 -5.61 13.81
N GLU A 66 22.58 -5.01 13.85
CA GLU A 66 23.69 -5.30 14.79
C GLU A 66 24.34 -6.72 14.75
N ALA A 67 25.66 -6.99 14.70
CA ALA A 67 26.89 -6.22 14.91
C ALA A 67 28.15 -7.08 14.47
N PRO A 68 29.40 -6.63 14.67
CA PRO A 68 30.60 -7.03 13.92
C PRO A 68 31.21 -8.37 14.35
N ARG A 69 31.85 -9.09 13.41
CA ARG A 69 32.84 -10.10 13.79
C ARG A 69 34.26 -9.56 13.61
N ALA A 70 34.82 -9.30 14.78
CA ALA A 70 36.17 -8.87 15.05
C ALA A 70 37.24 -9.71 14.34
N ARG A 71 38.34 -9.01 14.03
CA ARG A 71 39.69 -9.55 13.82
C ARG A 71 39.95 -10.74 14.74
N GLN A 72 40.31 -11.87 14.14
CA GLN A 72 41.09 -12.90 14.80
C GLN A 72 42.46 -12.91 14.13
N ARG A 73 43.37 -12.15 14.75
CA ARG A 73 44.81 -12.37 14.66
C ARG A 73 45.05 -13.75 15.29
N GLU A 74 45.86 -14.62 14.68
CA GLU A 74 46.85 -15.50 15.35
C GLU A 74 47.39 -16.63 14.44
N SER A 75 48.70 -16.51 14.16
CA SER A 75 49.71 -17.58 14.15
C SER A 75 49.54 -18.84 13.29
N ARG A 76 50.46 -19.00 12.32
CA ARG A 76 51.54 -20.02 12.38
C ARG A 76 52.57 -19.79 11.27
N ARG A 77 53.75 -19.33 11.69
CA ARG A 77 55.11 -19.75 11.29
C ARG A 77 55.18 -20.67 10.06
N GLY A 78 55.81 -20.18 9.00
CA GLY A 78 56.50 -20.95 7.98
C GLY A 78 57.93 -20.45 7.91
#